data_AF-A0A534N3B6-F1
#
_entry.id   AF-A0A534N3B6-F1
#
_cell.length_a   1.000
_cell.length_b   1.000
_cell.length_c   1.000
_cell.angle_alpha   90.00
_cell.angle_beta   90.00
_cell.angle_gamma   90.00
#
_symmetry.space_group_name_H-M   'P 1'
#
loop_
_entity.id
_entity.type
_entity.pdbx_description
1 polymer ?
#
loop_
_entity_poly.entity_id
_entity_poly.type
_entity_poly.pdbx_seq_one_letter_code
_entity_poly.pdbx_strand_id
1 'polypeptide(L)'
;MSTDVERERQRVEAEERELVFERFTNDDALELGLLLVEKARARQLAIAIDVERGGQRLFHFAAAGTSPDNAAWIERKKNLVKRMFRSSYAVGLKLAAEGKTLDERMGISPETFAAHGGCFPVLVKNAGFVGTVTVSGLPQKD
;
A
#
# COMPACT_ATOMS: atom_id res chain seq x y z
N MET A 1 1.98 -15.07 -19.87
CA MET A 1 1.94 -14.82 -18.40
C MET A 1 1.76 -16.16 -17.70
N SER A 2 2.50 -16.40 -16.60
CA SER A 2 2.30 -17.60 -15.78
C SER A 2 0.89 -17.61 -15.18
N THR A 3 0.28 -18.78 -15.00
CA THR A 3 -1.02 -18.95 -14.34
C THR A 3 -1.03 -18.37 -12.92
N ASP A 4 0.13 -18.29 -12.28
CA ASP A 4 0.27 -17.78 -10.91
C ASP A 4 0.12 -16.25 -10.84
N VAL A 5 0.65 -15.50 -11.82
CA VAL A 5 0.52 -14.03 -11.87
C VAL A 5 -0.94 -13.62 -12.07
N GLU A 6 -1.67 -14.35 -12.91
CA GLU A 6 -3.10 -14.08 -13.14
C GLU A 6 -3.94 -14.41 -11.89
N ARG A 7 -3.61 -15.49 -11.17
CA ARG A 7 -4.25 -15.81 -9.88
C ARG A 7 -4.02 -14.72 -8.85
N GLU A 8 -2.79 -14.22 -8.70
CA GLU A 8 -2.52 -13.13 -7.76
C GLU A 8 -3.22 -11.84 -8.16
N ARG A 9 -3.28 -11.52 -9.46
CA ARG A 9 -4.05 -10.37 -9.95
C ARG A 9 -5.53 -10.47 -9.56
N GLN A 10 -6.14 -11.63 -9.77
CA GLN A 10 -7.54 -11.87 -9.41
C GLN A 10 -7.76 -11.79 -7.90
N ARG A 11 -6.83 -12.33 -7.09
CA ARG A 11 -6.87 -12.25 -5.63
C ARG A 11 -6.83 -10.81 -5.15
N VAL A 12 -5.88 -10.02 -5.62
CA VAL A 12 -5.74 -8.61 -5.25
C VAL A 12 -6.95 -7.78 -5.70
N GLU A 13 -7.50 -8.07 -6.89
CA GLU A 13 -8.73 -7.44 -7.35
C GLU A 13 -9.96 -7.80 -6.52
N ALA A 14 -10.01 -9.01 -5.94
CA ALA A 14 -11.05 -9.38 -4.99
C ALA A 14 -10.84 -8.64 -3.65
N GLU A 15 -9.63 -8.65 -3.10
CA GLU A 15 -9.29 -7.95 -1.86
C GLU A 15 -9.62 -6.44 -1.95
N GLU A 16 -9.28 -5.76 -3.05
CA GLU A 16 -9.60 -4.35 -3.26
C GLU A 16 -11.11 -4.06 -3.39
N ARG A 17 -11.92 -5.04 -3.79
CA ARG A 17 -13.38 -4.92 -3.85
C ARG A 17 -14.06 -5.23 -2.52
N GLU A 18 -13.49 -6.15 -1.74
CA GLU A 18 -14.05 -6.62 -0.48
C GLU A 18 -13.66 -5.72 0.70
N LEU A 19 -12.44 -5.20 0.72
CA LEU A 19 -11.90 -4.39 1.81
C LEU A 19 -12.36 -2.93 1.70
N VAL A 20 -13.65 -2.72 1.95
CA VAL A 20 -14.31 -1.40 1.97
C VAL A 20 -14.88 -1.15 3.35
N PHE A 21 -14.52 -0.02 3.96
CA PHE A 21 -15.02 0.38 5.26
C PHE A 21 -16.43 0.99 5.16
N GLU A 22 -17.26 0.81 6.18
CA GLU A 22 -18.51 1.57 6.33
C GLU A 22 -18.24 3.00 6.85
N ARG A 23 -17.20 3.18 7.67
CA ARG A 23 -16.67 4.47 8.13
C ARG A 23 -15.16 4.38 8.39
N PHE A 24 -14.46 5.51 8.34
CA PHE A 24 -13.04 5.57 8.68
C PHE A 24 -12.70 6.85 9.47
N THR A 25 -12.66 6.73 10.79
CA THR A 25 -12.34 7.78 11.76
C THR A 25 -10.85 7.79 12.10
N ASN A 26 -10.44 8.74 12.95
CA ASN A 26 -9.07 8.76 13.46
C ASN A 26 -8.79 7.57 14.38
N ASP A 27 -9.79 7.14 15.15
CA ASP A 27 -9.68 5.96 16.03
C ASP A 27 -9.56 4.68 15.19
N ASP A 28 -10.32 4.55 14.10
CA ASP A 28 -10.19 3.40 13.19
C ASP A 28 -8.77 3.33 12.58
N ALA A 29 -8.15 4.48 12.27
CA ALA A 29 -6.79 4.55 11.77
C ALA A 29 -5.75 4.15 12.84
N LEU A 30 -5.95 4.55 14.10
CA LEU A 30 -5.12 4.16 15.23
C LEU A 30 -5.22 2.65 15.49
N GLU A 31 -6.43 2.11 15.57
CA GLU A 31 -6.69 0.68 15.79
C GLU A 31 -6.08 -0.18 14.69
N LEU A 32 -6.27 0.21 13.41
CA LEU A 32 -5.65 -0.47 12.28
C LEU A 32 -4.12 -0.43 12.37
N GLY A 33 -3.55 0.72 12.72
CA GLY A 33 -2.12 0.88 12.92
C GLY A 33 -1.58 -0.05 14.02
N LEU A 34 -2.24 -0.09 15.18
CA LEU A 34 -1.87 -0.95 16.30
C LEU A 34 -1.99 -2.44 15.96
N LEU A 35 -3.03 -2.85 15.24
CA LEU A 35 -3.20 -4.22 14.77
C LEU A 35 -2.03 -4.66 13.86
N LEU A 36 -1.57 -3.76 12.98
CA LEU A 36 -0.41 -4.04 12.12
C LEU A 36 0.88 -4.11 12.94
N VAL A 37 1.06 -3.25 13.95
CA VAL A 37 2.20 -3.32 14.89
C VAL A 37 2.22 -4.64 15.64
N GLU A 38 1.08 -5.10 16.15
CA GLU A 38 0.97 -6.38 16.84
C GLU A 38 1.43 -7.53 15.93
N LYS A 39 0.91 -7.58 14.69
CA LYS A 39 1.31 -8.58 13.69
C LYS A 39 2.80 -8.50 13.34
N ALA A 40 3.36 -7.29 13.25
CA ALA A 40 4.77 -7.08 12.98
C ALA A 40 5.64 -7.61 14.11
N ARG A 41 5.28 -7.29 15.36
CA ARG A 41 6.00 -7.74 16.56
C ARG A 41 5.94 -9.25 16.74
N ALA A 42 4.76 -9.84 16.57
CA ALA A 42 4.57 -11.30 16.66
C ALA A 42 5.44 -12.06 15.65
N ARG A 43 5.77 -11.44 14.52
CA ARG A 43 6.62 -11.99 13.46
C ARG A 43 8.05 -11.44 13.46
N GLN A 44 8.41 -10.60 14.45
CA GLN A 44 9.73 -9.97 14.58
C GLN A 44 10.18 -9.22 13.31
N LEU A 45 9.26 -8.51 12.65
CA LEU A 45 9.53 -7.81 11.39
C LEU A 45 10.06 -6.39 11.62
N ALA A 46 11.14 -6.03 10.94
CA ALA A 46 11.68 -4.68 10.88
C ALA A 46 10.97 -3.84 9.80
N ILE A 47 9.75 -3.38 10.10
CA ILE A 47 8.92 -2.62 9.17
C ILE A 47 8.51 -1.25 9.70
N ALA A 48 8.24 -0.33 8.77
CA ALA A 48 7.57 0.93 9.01
C ALA A 48 6.13 0.87 8.51
N ILE A 49 5.22 1.52 9.24
CA ILE A 49 3.77 1.56 8.98
C ILE A 49 3.30 3.02 8.95
N ASP A 50 2.42 3.35 8.01
CA ASP A 50 1.78 4.67 7.89
C ASP A 50 0.29 4.49 7.58
N VAL A 51 -0.56 5.24 8.30
CA VAL A 51 -1.99 5.33 8.00
C VAL A 51 -2.36 6.80 7.82
N GLU A 52 -3.00 7.12 6.70
CA GLU A 52 -3.36 8.48 6.32
C GLU A 52 -4.84 8.55 5.92
N ARG A 53 -5.49 9.68 6.21
CA ARG A 53 -6.81 10.03 5.70
C ARG A 53 -6.80 11.49 5.24
N GLY A 54 -7.24 11.75 4.01
CA GLY A 54 -7.35 13.11 3.47
C GLY A 54 -6.05 13.92 3.49
N GLY A 55 -4.88 13.29 3.32
CA GLY A 55 -3.59 13.97 3.42
C GLY A 55 -3.00 14.05 4.84
N GLN A 56 -3.80 13.79 5.88
CA GLN A 56 -3.36 13.84 7.27
C GLN A 56 -2.82 12.47 7.70
N ARG A 57 -1.56 12.42 8.13
CA ARG A 57 -0.98 11.23 8.77
C ARG A 57 -1.59 11.06 10.16
N LEU A 58 -2.34 9.98 10.34
CA LEU A 58 -3.05 9.68 11.58
C LEU A 58 -2.31 8.67 12.46
N PHE A 59 -1.48 7.82 11.84
CA PHE A 59 -0.65 6.85 12.54
C PHE A 59 0.68 6.67 11.83
N HIS A 60 1.76 6.54 12.60
CA HIS A 60 3.06 6.14 12.10
C HIS A 60 3.81 5.30 13.13
N PHE A 61 4.45 4.25 12.66
CA PHE A 61 5.29 3.40 13.49
C PHE A 61 6.53 2.98 12.70
N ALA A 62 7.68 2.99 13.38
CA ALA A 62 8.94 2.51 12.84
C ALA A 62 9.51 1.48 13.83
N ALA A 63 9.59 0.20 13.43
CA ALA A 63 10.20 -0.83 14.26
C ALA A 63 11.72 -0.61 14.38
N ALA A 64 12.32 -1.15 15.44
CA ALA A 64 13.78 -1.25 15.51
C ALA A 64 14.32 -2.00 14.28
N GLY A 65 15.42 -1.50 13.72
CA GLY A 65 16.00 -2.04 12.47
C GLY A 65 15.47 -1.40 11.18
N THR A 66 14.51 -0.46 11.27
CA THR A 66 14.13 0.39 10.13
C THR A 66 15.07 1.59 9.98
N SER A 67 15.00 2.26 8.83
CA SER A 67 15.80 3.45 8.49
C SER A 67 14.93 4.54 7.85
N PRO A 68 15.44 5.77 7.68
CA PRO A 68 14.73 6.84 6.98
C PRO A 68 14.32 6.47 5.54
N ASP A 69 15.01 5.54 4.88
CA ASP A 69 14.64 5.06 3.55
C ASP A 69 13.25 4.41 3.55
N ASN A 70 12.84 3.76 4.66
CA ASN A 70 11.50 3.19 4.76
C ASN A 70 10.40 4.25 4.63
N ALA A 71 10.62 5.46 5.18
CA ALA A 71 9.70 6.58 5.05
C ALA A 71 9.65 7.11 3.60
N ALA A 72 10.79 7.19 2.91
CA ALA A 72 10.83 7.54 1.49
C ALA A 72 10.05 6.54 0.62
N TRP A 73 10.20 5.24 0.89
CA TRP A 73 9.41 4.20 0.24
C TRP A 73 7.91 4.30 0.56
N ILE A 74 7.54 4.62 1.79
CA ILE A 74 6.15 4.86 2.17
C ILE A 74 5.56 5.97 1.29
N GLU A 75 6.23 7.12 1.20
CA GLU A 75 5.73 8.25 0.42
C GLU A 75 5.64 7.92 -1.09
N ARG A 76 6.62 7.22 -1.66
CA ARG A 76 6.59 6.79 -3.07
C ARG A 76 5.41 5.86 -3.37
N LYS A 77 5.10 4.91 -2.48
CA LYS A 77 3.95 4.01 -2.65
C LYS A 77 2.63 4.76 -2.46
N LYS A 78 2.54 5.65 -1.45
CA LYS A 78 1.36 6.48 -1.21
C LYS A 78 1.03 7.37 -2.40
N ASN A 79 2.03 8.02 -3.01
CA ASN A 79 1.84 8.84 -4.20
C ASN A 79 1.17 8.06 -5.33
N LEU A 80 1.60 6.81 -5.54
CA LEU A 80 1.00 5.94 -6.54
C LEU A 80 -0.45 5.58 -6.20
N VAL A 81 -0.71 5.13 -4.97
CA VAL A 81 -2.06 4.72 -4.56
C VAL A 81 -3.03 5.90 -4.56
N LYS A 82 -2.59 7.11 -4.15
CA LYS A 82 -3.38 8.35 -4.22
C LYS A 82 -3.75 8.73 -5.66
N ARG A 83 -2.86 8.48 -6.63
CA ARG A 83 -3.12 8.77 -8.04
C ARG A 83 -4.00 7.71 -8.70
N MET A 84 -3.85 6.44 -8.29
CA MET A 84 -4.46 5.31 -8.99
C MET A 84 -5.73 4.78 -8.33
N PHE A 85 -5.94 5.07 -7.04
CA PHE A 85 -6.95 4.44 -6.18
C PHE A 85 -6.92 2.90 -6.21
N ARG A 86 -5.73 2.36 -6.46
CA ARG A 86 -5.41 0.93 -6.50
C ARG A 86 -4.17 0.70 -5.67
N SER A 87 -4.05 -0.45 -5.03
CA SER A 87 -2.88 -0.84 -4.26
C SER A 87 -1.62 -0.79 -5.13
N SER A 88 -0.50 -0.45 -4.51
CA SER A 88 0.78 -0.37 -5.23
C SER A 88 1.17 -1.72 -5.84
N TYR A 89 0.75 -2.83 -5.22
CA TYR A 89 0.96 -4.18 -5.73
C TYR A 89 0.09 -4.49 -6.97
N ALA A 90 -1.20 -4.12 -6.97
CA ALA A 90 -2.06 -4.29 -8.14
C ALA A 90 -1.50 -3.56 -9.37
N VAL A 91 -1.00 -2.33 -9.18
CA VAL A 91 -0.35 -1.58 -10.25
C VAL A 91 0.92 -2.28 -10.73
N GLY A 92 1.73 -2.80 -9.81
CA GLY A 92 2.93 -3.59 -10.12
C GLY A 92 2.62 -4.84 -10.96
N LEU A 93 1.63 -5.64 -10.55
CA LEU A 93 1.19 -6.82 -11.29
C LEU A 93 0.72 -6.45 -12.71
N LYS A 94 -0.02 -5.35 -12.84
CA LYS A 94 -0.50 -4.87 -14.15
C LYS A 94 0.63 -4.41 -15.06
N LEU A 95 1.66 -3.76 -14.50
CA LEU A 95 2.86 -3.35 -15.23
C LEU A 95 3.68 -4.56 -15.69
N ALA A 96 3.88 -5.54 -14.82
CA ALA A 96 4.57 -6.78 -15.14
C ALA A 96 3.85 -7.57 -16.25
N ALA A 97 2.51 -7.64 -16.19
CA ALA A 97 1.69 -8.26 -17.21
C ALA A 97 1.85 -7.62 -18.61
N GLU A 98 2.03 -6.29 -18.64
CA GLU A 98 2.18 -5.52 -19.87
C GLU A 98 3.65 -5.40 -20.33
N GLY A 99 4.61 -5.87 -19.53
CA GLY A 99 6.04 -5.68 -19.80
C GLY A 99 6.45 -4.20 -19.82
N LYS A 100 5.78 -3.35 -19.03
CA LYS A 100 5.99 -1.90 -19.00
C LYS A 100 6.46 -1.42 -17.63
N THR A 101 7.13 -0.29 -17.60
CA THR A 101 7.46 0.47 -16.40
C THR A 101 6.43 1.55 -16.10
N LEU A 102 6.50 2.14 -14.90
CA LEU A 102 5.68 3.28 -14.53
C LEU A 102 5.86 4.47 -15.49
N ASP A 103 7.09 4.71 -15.92
CA ASP A 103 7.42 5.80 -16.84
C ASP A 103 6.79 5.56 -18.21
N GLU A 104 7.06 4.41 -18.82
CA GLU A 104 6.55 4.06 -20.16
C GLU A 104 5.01 4.04 -20.23
N ARG A 105 4.35 3.72 -19.11
CA ARG A 105 2.90 3.62 -19.06
C ARG A 105 2.21 4.94 -18.68
N MET A 106 2.79 5.69 -17.75
CA MET A 106 2.10 6.77 -17.03
C MET A 106 2.87 8.10 -17.02
N GLY A 107 4.07 8.14 -17.59
CA GLY A 107 4.93 9.32 -17.64
C GLY A 107 5.30 9.85 -16.26
N ILE A 108 5.54 8.96 -15.30
CA ILE A 108 5.89 9.33 -13.92
C ILE A 108 7.22 8.76 -13.46
N SER A 109 7.97 9.62 -12.79
CA SER A 109 9.29 9.27 -12.27
C SER A 109 9.20 8.18 -11.19
N PRO A 110 9.99 7.10 -11.31
CA PRO A 110 10.10 6.07 -10.28
C PRO A 110 10.71 6.62 -8.97
N GLU A 111 11.36 7.79 -9.00
CA GLU A 111 11.86 8.44 -7.78
C GLU A 111 10.72 8.95 -6.90
N THR A 112 9.59 9.33 -7.51
CA THR A 112 8.41 9.86 -6.80
C THR A 112 7.33 8.81 -6.59
N PHE A 113 7.30 7.76 -7.42
CA PHE A 113 6.25 6.73 -7.42
C PHE A 113 6.84 5.33 -7.35
N ALA A 114 6.23 4.44 -6.56
CA ALA A 114 6.65 3.05 -6.45
C ALA A 114 5.48 2.07 -6.62
N ALA A 115 5.55 1.23 -7.65
CA ALA A 115 4.62 0.11 -7.91
C ALA A 115 5.04 -1.18 -7.17
N HIS A 116 5.70 -1.02 -6.04
CA HIS A 116 6.14 -2.12 -5.20
C HIS A 116 5.09 -2.37 -4.13
N GLY A 117 4.82 -3.63 -3.80
CA GLY A 117 3.79 -3.98 -2.82
C GLY A 117 3.98 -3.30 -1.46
N GLY A 118 2.86 -3.04 -0.78
CA GLY A 118 2.86 -2.50 0.58
C GLY A 118 2.05 -1.24 0.79
N CYS A 119 1.39 -0.65 -0.21
CA CYS A 119 0.40 0.40 0.03
C CYS A 119 -0.97 -0.03 -0.50
N PHE A 120 -2.01 0.19 0.30
CA PHE A 120 -3.39 -0.19 0.00
C PHE A 120 -4.33 1.01 0.18
N PRO A 121 -5.31 1.21 -0.73
CA PRO A 121 -6.27 2.30 -0.61
C PRO A 121 -7.24 2.05 0.53
N VAL A 122 -7.51 3.07 1.33
CA VAL A 122 -8.62 3.05 2.29
C VAL A 122 -9.86 3.57 1.55
N LEU A 123 -10.81 2.67 1.32
CA LEU A 123 -12.08 2.97 0.67
C LEU A 123 -13.20 2.99 1.71
N VAL A 124 -14.10 3.98 1.60
CA VAL A 124 -15.33 4.06 2.39
C VAL A 124 -16.53 3.95 1.48
N LYS A 125 -17.49 3.12 1.84
CA LYS A 125 -18.72 2.89 1.07
C LYS A 125 -19.43 4.21 0.78
N ASN A 126 -19.86 4.41 -0.46
CA ASN A 126 -20.48 5.64 -0.99
C ASN A 126 -19.61 6.91 -0.98
N ALA A 127 -18.45 6.93 -0.31
CA ALA A 127 -17.50 8.05 -0.32
C ALA A 127 -16.31 7.82 -1.27
N GLY A 128 -15.97 6.55 -1.53
CA GLY A 128 -14.83 6.18 -2.36
C GLY A 128 -13.52 6.24 -1.58
N PHE A 129 -12.43 6.62 -2.26
CA PHE A 129 -11.11 6.71 -1.66
C PHE A 129 -11.02 7.85 -0.64
N VAL A 130 -10.52 7.54 0.56
CA VAL A 130 -10.35 8.54 1.63
C VAL A 130 -8.93 8.60 2.18
N GLY A 131 -8.07 7.64 1.86
CA GLY A 131 -6.77 7.52 2.53
C GLY A 131 -5.95 6.32 2.10
N THR A 132 -4.86 6.06 2.82
CA THR A 132 -3.95 4.95 2.53
C THR A 132 -3.47 4.27 3.80
N VAL A 133 -3.25 2.96 3.73
CA VAL A 133 -2.46 2.21 4.71
C VAL A 133 -1.22 1.65 4.01
N THR A 134 -0.04 1.91 4.58
CA THR A 134 1.24 1.60 3.96
C THR A 134 2.17 0.87 4.91
N VAL A 135 2.89 -0.12 4.38
CA VAL A 135 3.95 -0.89 5.03
C VAL A 135 5.21 -0.87 4.14
N SER A 136 6.35 -0.69 4.78
CA SER A 136 7.68 -0.71 4.13
C SER A 136 8.68 -1.51 4.98
N GLY A 137 9.61 -2.21 4.33
CA GLY A 137 10.66 -2.99 4.99
C GLY A 137 10.61 -4.51 4.76
N LEU A 138 9.60 -5.03 4.06
CA LEU A 138 9.58 -6.44 3.62
C LEU A 138 10.01 -6.57 2.16
N PRO A 139 10.63 -7.71 1.78
CA PRO A 139 10.81 -8.06 0.38
C PRO A 139 9.48 -8.02 -0.36
N GLN A 140 9.51 -7.60 -1.62
CA GLN A 140 8.35 -7.76 -2.48
C GLN A 140 8.11 -9.26 -2.71
N LYS A 141 6.84 -9.68 -2.70
CA LYS A 141 6.47 -11.01 -3.17
C LYS A 141 6.71 -11.05 -4.69
N ASP A 142 7.51 -12.02 -5.11
CA ASP A 142 7.67 -12.39 -6.53
C ASP A 142 6.34 -12.88 -7.13
#